data_AF-A0A6J5XMG8-F1
#
_entry.id   AF-A0A6J5XMG8-F1
#
_cell.length_a   1.000
_cell.length_b   1.000
_cell.length_c   1.000
_cell.angle_alpha   90.00
_cell.angle_beta   90.00
_cell.angle_gamma   90.00
#
_symmetry.space_group_name_H-M   'P 1'
#
loop_
_entity.id
_entity.type
_entity.pdbx_description
1 polymer ?
#
loop_
_entity_poly.entity_id
_entity_poly.type
_entity_poly.pdbx_seq_one_letter_code
_entity_poly.pdbx_strand_id
1 'polypeptide(L)' 'MGSQELASFPTCTCHLGLDQECLGQNLAMVELKVLIALIVSNFSFSLSPKYNHGPALRLVVEPEHGVDLLVRKL' A
#
# COMPACT_ATOMS: atom_id res chain seq x y z
N MET A 1 16.99 20.67 13.66
CA MET A 1 17.27 20.64 12.21
C MET A 1 17.24 19.18 11.79
N GLY A 2 16.29 18.81 10.95
CA GLY A 2 15.95 17.41 10.66
C GLY A 2 14.45 17.29 10.52
N SER A 3 13.91 17.90 9.46
CA SER A 3 12.51 17.86 9.08
C SER A 3 12.03 16.42 9.04
N GLN A 4 11.22 16.03 10.02
CA GLN A 4 10.27 14.96 9.82
C GLN A 4 9.11 15.63 9.09
N GLU A 5 9.25 15.73 7.78
CA GLU A 5 8.13 15.98 6.89
C GLU A 5 7.21 14.77 7.05
N LEU A 6 6.37 14.82 8.08
CA LEU A 6 5.17 14.02 8.18
C LEU A 6 4.38 14.43 6.96
N ALA A 7 4.53 13.67 5.88
CA ALA A 7 3.75 13.82 4.67
C ALA A 7 2.30 13.94 5.13
N SER A 8 1.81 15.18 5.13
CA SER A 8 0.40 15.49 5.27
C SER A 8 -0.20 15.06 3.94
N PHE A 9 -0.33 13.75 3.77
CA PHE A 9 -1.48 13.23 3.08
C PHE A 9 -2.56 13.29 4.15
N PRO A 10 -3.43 14.33 4.18
CA PRO A 10 -4.67 14.17 4.91
C PRO A 10 -5.26 12.89 4.33
N THR A 11 -5.57 11.94 5.20
CA THR A 11 -6.19 10.67 4.84
C THR A 11 -7.15 10.95 3.70
N CYS A 12 -6.88 10.45 2.49
CA CYS A 12 -7.80 10.66 1.37
C CYS A 12 -9.07 9.84 1.67
N THR A 13 -9.91 10.35 2.58
CA THR A 13 -11.23 9.82 2.97
C THR A 13 -12.27 10.07 1.89
N CYS A 14 -11.86 10.68 0.78
CA CYS A 14 -12.75 11.04 -0.31
C CYS A 14 -12.91 9.87 -1.27
N HIS A 15 -13.90 9.00 -0.99
CA HIS A 15 -14.81 8.54 -2.03
C HIS A 15 -16.25 8.33 -1.52
N LEU A 16 -16.46 7.98 -0.24
CA LEU A 16 -17.80 7.65 0.27
C LEU A 16 -18.25 8.34 1.58
N GLY A 17 -17.43 9.20 2.20
CA GLY A 17 -17.88 10.08 3.30
C GLY A 17 -18.37 9.39 4.58
N LEU A 18 -17.91 8.18 4.89
CA LEU A 18 -18.22 7.46 6.13
C LEU A 18 -17.01 7.51 7.07
N ASP A 19 -16.81 8.63 7.76
CA ASP A 19 -15.71 8.81 8.70
C ASP A 19 -16.07 8.23 10.09
N GLN A 20 -16.10 6.89 10.17
CA GLN A 20 -15.95 6.19 11.44
C GLN A 20 -14.66 5.37 11.38
N GLU A 21 -13.63 5.89 12.01
CA GLU A 21 -12.41 5.15 12.28
C GLU A 21 -12.76 3.92 13.12
N CYS A 22 -12.52 2.73 12.59
CA CYS A 22 -12.77 1.49 13.31
C CYS A 22 -11.87 1.45 14.57
N LEU A 23 -12.39 1.04 15.73
CA LEU A 23 -11.60 0.89 16.97
C LEU A 23 -10.32 0.05 16.78
N GLY A 24 -10.35 -0.90 15.83
CA GLY A 24 -9.21 -1.75 15.47
C GLY A 24 -8.21 -1.14 14.48
N GLN A 25 -8.43 0.07 13.96
CA GLN A 25 -7.60 0.66 12.90
C GLN A 25 -6.14 0.85 13.34
N ASN A 26 -5.91 1.28 14.58
CA ASN A 26 -4.56 1.42 15.13
C ASN A 26 -3.84 0.08 15.26
N LEU A 27 -4.54 -0.96 15.74
CA LEU A 27 -3.97 -2.30 15.87
C LEU A 27 -3.65 -2.88 14.49
N ALA A 28 -4.60 -2.81 13.54
CA ALA A 28 -4.42 -3.27 12.17
C ALA A 28 -3.23 -2.58 11.48
N MET A 29 -3.04 -1.27 11.71
CA MET A 29 -1.90 -0.54 11.15
C MET A 29 -0.56 -0.98 11.74
N VAL A 30 -0.50 -1.32 13.03
CA VAL A 30 0.73 -1.82 13.66
C VAL A 30 1.06 -3.22 13.13
N GLU A 31 0.08 -4.13 13.10
CA GLU A 31 0.26 -5.48 12.58
C GLU A 31 0.68 -5.47 11.10
N LEU A 32 0.04 -4.63 10.29
CA LEU A 32 0.38 -4.46 8.88
C LEU A 32 1.81 -3.97 8.68
N LYS A 33 2.25 -2.98 9.46
CA LYS A 33 3.64 -2.48 9.39
C LYS A 33 4.65 -3.56 9.73
N VAL A 34 4.41 -4.34 10.78
CA VAL A 34 5.30 -5.44 11.18
C VAL A 34 5.33 -6.51 10.09
N LEU A 35 4.18 -6.90 9.57
CA LEU A 35 4.08 -7.88 8.50
C LEU A 35 4.82 -7.43 7.24
N ILE A 36 4.60 -6.19 6.79
CA ILE A 36 5.29 -5.63 5.61
C ILE A 36 6.80 -5.55 5.86
N ALA A 37 7.23 -5.12 7.04
CA ALA A 37 8.65 -5.07 7.37
C ALA A 37 9.30 -6.46 7.27
N LEU A 38 8.64 -7.51 7.77
CA LEU A 38 9.11 -8.89 7.65
C LEU A 38 9.18 -9.35 6.19
N ILE A 39 8.16 -9.03 5.40
CA ILE A 39 8.11 -9.38 3.98
C ILE A 39 9.25 -8.71 3.21
N VAL A 40 9.42 -7.40 3.34
CA VAL A 40 10.47 -6.65 2.61
C VAL A 40 11.89 -6.99 3.11
N SER A 41 12.03 -7.40 4.38
CA SER A 41 13.33 -7.83 4.92
C SER A 41 13.76 -9.23 4.46
N ASN A 42 12.82 -10.10 4.06
CA ASN A 42 13.10 -11.48 3.67
C ASN A 42 12.96 -11.72 2.15
N PHE A 43 12.29 -10.82 1.44
CA PHE A 43 11.98 -10.97 0.03
C PHE A 43 12.34 -9.71 -0.76
N SER A 44 12.95 -9.93 -1.92
CA SER A 44 13.14 -8.94 -2.97
C SER A 44 12.00 -9.04 -3.98
N PHE A 45 11.41 -7.90 -4.32
CA PHE A 45 10.33 -7.79 -5.29
C PHE A 45 10.85 -7.05 -6.53
N SER A 46 10.51 -7.54 -7.71
CA SER A 46 10.80 -6.87 -8.98
C SER A 46 9.61 -7.01 -9.93
N LEU A 47 9.38 -6.02 -10.79
CA LEU A 47 8.31 -6.11 -11.79
C LEU A 47 8.71 -7.05 -12.92
N SER A 48 7.77 -7.86 -13.39
CA SER A 48 7.92 -8.60 -14.63
C SER A 48 8.03 -7.63 -15.81
N PRO A 49 8.87 -7.89 -16.83
CA PRO A 49 8.98 -7.06 -18.02
C PRO A 49 7.68 -7.01 -18.85
N LYS A 50 6.70 -7.87 -18.54
CA LYS A 50 5.35 -7.86 -19.13
C LYS A 50 4.38 -6.90 -18.44
N TYR A 51 4.82 -6.23 -17.37
CA TYR A 51 3.97 -5.30 -16.63
C TYR A 51 3.57 -4.12 -17.54
N ASN A 52 2.28 -4.01 -17.84
CA ASN A 52 1.71 -2.88 -18.55
C ASN A 52 1.01 -1.96 -17.55
N HIS A 53 1.51 -0.72 -17.43
CA HIS A 53 0.97 0.23 -16.47
C HIS A 53 -0.38 0.79 -16.96
N GLY A 54 -1.48 0.34 -16.36
CA GLY A 54 -2.82 0.86 -16.61
C GLY A 54 -3.64 0.87 -15.32
N PRO A 55 -3.79 2.00 -14.62
CA PRO A 55 -4.64 2.09 -13.43
C PRO A 55 -6.11 2.30 -13.86
N ALA A 56 -7.00 1.45 -13.38
CA ALA A 56 -8.44 1.59 -13.51
C ALA A 56 -9.03 2.10 -12.18
N LEU A 57 -9.80 3.18 -12.24
CA LEU A 57 -10.51 3.73 -11.08
C LEU A 57 -11.93 3.14 -11.04
N ARG A 58 -12.16 2.16 -10.18
CA ARG A 58 -13.49 1.58 -9.92
C ARG A 58 -13.97 2.03 -8.53
N LEU A 59 -14.27 1.10 -7.61
CA LEU A 59 -14.51 1.43 -6.21
C LEU A 59 -13.20 1.73 -5.47
N VAL A 60 -12.11 1.09 -5.91
CA VAL A 60 -10.73 1.29 -5.45
C VAL A 60 -9.84 1.34 -6.70
N VAL A 61 -8.68 1.98 -6.61
CA VAL A 61 -7.68 1.97 -7.69
C VAL A 61 -7.17 0.53 -7.85
N GLU A 62 -7.37 -0.04 -9.02
CA GLU A 62 -6.91 -1.38 -9.36
C GLU A 62 -6.10 -1.35 -10.67
N PRO A 63 -5.10 -2.23 -10.84
CA PRO A 63 -4.40 -2.38 -12.09
C PRO A 63 -5.32 -3.04 -13.13
N GLU A 64 -5.59 -2.35 -14.23
CA GLU A 64 -6.42 -2.81 -15.36
C GLU A 64 -5.93 -4.15 -15.94
N HIS A 65 -4.61 -4.36 -15.95
CA HIS A 65 -3.96 -5.54 -16.52
C HIS A 65 -3.36 -6.47 -15.45
N GLY A 66 -3.67 -6.25 -14.17
CA GLY A 66 -3.00 -6.94 -13.06
C GLY A 66 -1.55 -6.47 -12.83
N VAL A 67 -0.89 -7.07 -11.83
CA VAL A 67 0.52 -6.80 -11.51
C VAL A 67 1.26 -8.12 -11.36
N ASP A 68 2.15 -8.40 -12.32
CA ASP A 68 3.05 -9.56 -12.25
C ASP A 68 4.33 -9.17 -11.48
N LEU A 69 4.43 -9.65 -10.23
CA LEU A 69 5.61 -9.47 -9.39
C LEU A 69 6.50 -10.72 -9.38
N LEU A 70 7.78 -10.52 -9.63
CA LEU A 70 8.82 -11.50 -9.39
C LEU A 70 9.29 -11.37 -7.94
N VAL A 71 8.99 -12.38 -7.13
CA VAL A 71 9.39 -12.46 -5.73
C VAL A 71 10.59 -13.40 -5.60
N ARG A 72 11.65 -12.93 -4.96
CA ARG A 72 12.84 -13.72 -4.66
C ARG A 72 13.11 -13.67 -3.17
N LYS A 73 13.43 -14.80 -2.56
CA LYS A 73 13.91 -14.81 -1.17
C LYS A 73 15.33 -14.23 -1.13
N LEU A 74 15.59 -13.36 -0.16
CA LEU A 74 16.92 -12.81 0.13
C LEU A 74 17.84 -13.87 0.75
#